data_AF-A0A6A5SA77-F1
#
_entry.id   AF-A0A6A5SA77-F1
#
_cell.length_a   1.000
_cell.length_b   1.000
_cell.length_c   1.000
_cell.angle_alpha   90.00
_cell.angle_beta   90.00
_cell.angle_gamma   90.00
#
_symmetry.space_group_name_H-M   'P 1'
#
loop_
_entity.id
_entity.type
_entity.pdbx_description
1 polymer ?
#
loop_
_entity_poly.entity_id
_entity_poly.type
_entity_poly.pdbx_seq_one_letter_code
_entity_poly.pdbx_strand_id
1 'polypeptide(L)'
;AKGFGMPTATEETVVLFASATGRNLGAGVFLWTQILRGDKRTLGMFMICWAWAGVADCMILLRHPDGENLTMHMVNTVLAPTFGILLLRS
;
A
#
# COMPACT_ATOMS: atom_id res chain seq x y z
N ALA A 1 -1.64 -13.60 -2.62
CA ALA A 1 -2.42 -13.47 -3.87
C ALA A 1 -3.89 -13.13 -3.60
N LYS A 2 -4.69 -14.02 -2.99
CA LYS A 2 -6.12 -13.75 -2.68
C LYS A 2 -6.40 -12.47 -1.87
N GLY A 3 -5.59 -12.18 -0.84
CA GLY A 3 -5.72 -10.95 -0.05
C GLY A 3 -5.38 -9.64 -0.78
N PHE A 4 -4.83 -9.72 -2.00
CA PHE A 4 -4.50 -8.58 -2.86
C PHE A 4 -5.47 -8.45 -4.05
N GLY A 5 -6.58 -9.21 -4.05
CA GLY A 5 -7.62 -9.10 -5.09
C GLY A 5 -7.25 -9.70 -6.46
N MET A 6 -6.29 -10.64 -6.49
CA MET A 6 -5.94 -11.38 -7.72
C MET A 6 -6.06 -12.89 -7.46
N PRO A 7 -7.24 -13.48 -7.71
CA PRO A 7 -7.51 -14.89 -7.46
C PRO A 7 -6.82 -15.84 -8.46
N THR A 8 -6.35 -15.34 -9.61
CA THR A 8 -5.76 -16.13 -10.72
C THR A 8 -4.22 -16.18 -10.73
N ALA A 9 -3.53 -15.68 -9.71
CA ALA A 9 -2.06 -15.73 -9.66
C ALA A 9 -1.52 -17.17 -9.51
N THR A 10 -0.95 -17.71 -10.59
CA THR A 10 -0.22 -18.99 -10.64
C THR A 10 1.24 -18.83 -10.17
N GLU A 11 1.90 -19.93 -9.79
CA GLU A 11 3.31 -19.92 -9.30
C GLU A 11 4.30 -19.22 -10.26
N GLU A 12 4.02 -19.18 -11.55
CA GLU A 12 4.84 -18.49 -12.56
C GLU A 12 4.67 -16.97 -12.57
N THR A 13 3.48 -16.46 -12.22
CA THR A 13 3.22 -15.01 -12.14
C THR A 13 3.61 -14.43 -10.78
N VAL A 14 3.83 -15.29 -9.76
CA VAL A 14 4.20 -14.93 -8.38
C VAL A 14 5.46 -14.06 -8.29
N VAL A 15 6.37 -14.09 -9.26
CA VAL A 15 7.59 -13.26 -9.24
C VAL A 15 7.25 -11.75 -9.28
N LEU A 16 6.18 -11.36 -9.97
CA LEU A 16 5.65 -9.98 -9.92
C LEU A 16 4.96 -9.68 -8.57
N PHE A 17 4.34 -10.68 -7.94
CA PHE A 17 3.61 -10.54 -6.66
C PHE A 17 4.47 -10.62 -5.40
N ALA A 18 5.64 -11.28 -5.46
CA ALA A 18 6.60 -11.27 -4.36
C ALA A 18 7.12 -9.85 -4.12
N SER A 19 7.27 -9.04 -5.19
CA SER A 19 7.54 -7.61 -5.06
C SER A 19 6.42 -6.87 -4.34
N ALA A 20 5.14 -7.16 -4.64
CA ALA A 20 4.00 -6.53 -3.97
C ALA A 20 3.87 -6.94 -2.50
N THR A 21 4.11 -8.21 -2.19
CA THR A 21 4.07 -8.73 -0.81
C THR A 21 5.25 -8.20 0.02
N GLY A 22 6.46 -8.25 -0.52
CA GLY A 22 7.66 -7.70 0.11
C GLY A 22 7.62 -6.18 0.28
N ARG A 23 7.09 -5.46 -0.71
CA ARG A 23 6.85 -4.00 -0.66
C ARG A 23 5.93 -3.63 0.50
N ASN A 24 4.80 -4.33 0.63
CA ASN A 24 3.83 -4.04 1.69
C ASN A 24 4.34 -4.46 3.07
N LEU A 25 5.07 -5.58 3.17
CA LEU A 25 5.72 -5.99 4.42
C LEU A 25 6.81 -5.00 4.83
N GLY A 26 7.66 -4.57 3.89
CA GLY A 26 8.69 -3.56 4.12
C GLY A 26 8.10 -2.21 4.56
N ALA A 27 7.01 -1.77 3.94
CA ALA A 27 6.28 -0.58 4.37
C ALA A 27 5.69 -0.71 5.77
N GLY A 28 5.09 -1.86 6.09
CA GLY A 28 4.55 -2.15 7.41
C GLY A 28 5.64 -2.10 8.49
N VAL A 29 6.78 -2.74 8.24
CA VAL A 29 7.94 -2.69 9.16
C VAL A 29 8.47 -1.26 9.29
N PHE A 30 8.58 -0.51 8.20
CA PHE A 30 9.00 0.88 8.26
C PHE A 30 8.06 1.72 9.13
N LEU A 31 6.75 1.70 8.87
CA LEU A 31 5.75 2.40 9.68
C LEU A 31 5.89 2.04 11.17
N TRP A 32 5.99 0.75 11.48
CA TRP A 32 6.12 0.28 12.85
C TRP A 32 7.40 0.81 13.54
N THR A 33 8.53 0.80 12.84
CA THR A 33 9.79 1.35 13.39
C THR A 33 9.70 2.85 13.64
N GLN A 34 9.03 3.63 12.78
CA GLN A 34 8.88 5.07 12.99
C GLN A 34 7.92 5.38 14.13
N ILE A 35 6.85 4.58 14.31
CA ILE A 35 5.95 4.66 15.47
C ILE A 35 6.74 4.43 16.77
N LEU A 36 7.56 3.38 16.82
CA LEU A 36 8.38 3.07 18.00
C LEU A 36 9.42 4.16 18.31
N ARG A 37 9.93 4.84 17.27
CA ARG A 37 10.86 5.98 17.41
C ARG A 37 10.16 7.29 17.77
N GLY A 38 8.84 7.35 17.69
CA GLY A 38 8.06 8.59 17.86
C GLY A 38 8.27 9.61 16.72
N ASP A 39 8.85 9.22 15.59
CA ASP A 39 9.12 10.12 14.48
C ASP A 39 7.89 10.31 13.59
N LYS A 40 6.96 11.13 14.09
CA LYS A 40 5.69 11.42 13.42
C LYS A 40 5.89 12.13 12.07
N ARG A 41 6.96 12.92 11.91
CA ARG A 41 7.22 13.66 10.67
C ARG A 41 7.64 12.70 9.56
N THR A 42 8.60 11.83 9.83
CA THR A 42 9.03 10.81 8.87
C THR A 42 7.89 9.86 8.54
N LEU A 43 7.11 9.44 9.56
CA LEU A 43 5.91 8.63 9.37
C LEU A 43 4.88 9.33 8.47
N GLY A 44 4.62 10.62 8.71
CA GLY A 44 3.67 11.41 7.94
C GLY A 44 4.09 11.61 6.48
N MET A 45 5.37 11.96 6.23
CA MET A 45 5.93 12.06 4.89
C MET A 45 5.85 10.73 4.14
N PHE A 46 6.20 9.63 4.81
CA PHE A 46 6.11 8.30 4.23
C PHE A 46 4.68 7.95 3.83
N MET A 47 3.70 8.19 4.71
CA MET A 47 2.29 7.91 4.44
C MET A 47 1.74 8.68 3.23
N ILE A 48 2.15 9.95 3.05
CA ILE A 48 1.79 10.75 1.88
C ILE A 48 2.42 10.16 0.61
N CYS A 49 3.71 9.85 0.64
CA CYS A 49 4.41 9.26 -0.49
C CYS A 49 3.87 7.87 -0.86
N TRP A 50 3.49 7.07 0.15
CA TRP A 50 2.97 5.72 -0.02
C TRP A 50 1.61 5.68 -0.72
N ALA A 51 0.87 6.79 -0.75
CA ALA A 51 -0.37 6.92 -1.51
C ALA A 51 -0.16 6.55 -3.00
N TRP A 52 1.00 6.86 -3.58
CA TRP A 52 1.33 6.51 -4.96
C TRP A 52 1.42 5.00 -5.21
N ALA A 53 1.81 4.21 -4.20
CA ALA A 53 1.75 2.76 -4.28
C ALA A 53 0.29 2.29 -4.39
N GLY A 54 -0.62 2.92 -3.64
CA GLY A 54 -2.06 2.67 -3.75
C GLY A 54 -2.66 3.07 -5.09
N VAL A 55 -2.22 4.20 -5.68
CA VAL A 55 -2.60 4.60 -7.05
C VAL A 55 -2.17 3.53 -8.06
N ALA A 56 -0.94 3.05 -7.97
CA ALA A 56 -0.43 1.99 -8.85
C ALA A 56 -1.24 0.70 -8.72
N ASP A 57 -1.57 0.29 -7.48
CA ASP A 57 -2.41 -0.88 -7.22
C ASP A 57 -3.81 -0.72 -7.84
N CYS A 58 -4.42 0.46 -7.71
CA CYS A 58 -5.71 0.74 -8.35
C CYS A 58 -5.65 0.65 -9.87
N MET A 59 -4.57 1.16 -10.50
CA MET A 59 -4.40 1.08 -11.95
C MET A 59 -4.23 -0.36 -12.44
N ILE A 60 -3.51 -1.20 -11.68
CA ILE A 60 -3.35 -2.62 -11.98
C ILE A 60 -4.70 -3.32 -11.90
N LEU A 61 -5.45 -3.11 -10.82
CA LEU A 61 -6.75 -3.76 -10.62
C LEU A 61 -7.80 -3.30 -11.65
N LEU A 62 -7.82 -2.02 -12.02
CA LEU A 62 -8.72 -1.50 -13.06
C LEU A 62 -8.46 -2.10 -14.44
N ARG A 63 -7.22 -2.49 -14.73
CA ARG A 63 -6.82 -3.07 -16.03
C ARG A 63 -6.85 -4.59 -16.03
N HIS A 64 -6.98 -5.23 -14.88
CA HIS A 64 -7.00 -6.68 -14.76
C HIS A 64 -8.44 -7.21 -14.94
N PRO A 65 -8.67 -8.21 -15.81
CA PRO A 65 -10.01 -8.72 -16.11
C PRO A 65 -10.74 -9.27 -14.87
N ASP A 66 -9.98 -9.78 -13.88
CA ASP A 66 -10.49 -10.30 -12.60
C ASP A 66 -10.05 -9.43 -11.39
N GLY A 67 -9.89 -8.11 -11.58
CA GLY A 67 -9.45 -7.23 -10.50
C GLY A 67 -10.48 -7.10 -9.38
N GLU A 68 -10.17 -7.61 -8.19
CA GLU A 68 -11.02 -7.50 -7.00
C GLU A 68 -10.49 -6.45 -6.00
N ASN A 69 -11.31 -6.05 -5.02
CA ASN A 69 -10.94 -5.16 -3.91
C ASN A 69 -10.45 -3.75 -4.31
N LEU A 70 -10.68 -3.31 -5.55
CA LEU A 70 -10.32 -1.97 -6.02
C LEU A 70 -10.79 -0.87 -5.05
N THR A 71 -12.02 -0.93 -4.57
CA THR A 71 -12.58 0.05 -3.62
C THR A 71 -11.76 0.14 -2.34
N MET A 72 -11.26 -0.99 -1.81
CA MET A 72 -10.40 -1.00 -0.62
C MET A 72 -9.07 -0.27 -0.91
N HIS A 73 -8.47 -0.51 -2.07
CA HIS A 73 -7.25 0.18 -2.48
C HIS A 73 -7.48 1.68 -2.68
N MET A 74 -8.62 2.09 -3.25
CA MET A 74 -8.99 3.50 -3.40
C MET A 74 -9.14 4.18 -2.03
N VAL A 75 -9.83 3.55 -1.08
CA VAL A 75 -9.98 4.07 0.28
C VAL A 75 -8.62 4.22 0.96
N ASN A 76 -7.76 3.20 0.91
CA ASN A 76 -6.43 3.25 1.51
C ASN A 76 -5.55 4.35 0.87
N THR A 77 -5.68 4.57 -0.44
CA THR A 77 -4.97 5.61 -1.18
C THR A 77 -5.36 7.02 -0.72
N VAL A 78 -6.59 7.23 -0.25
CA VAL A 78 -7.04 8.52 0.30
C VAL A 78 -6.70 8.65 1.79
N LEU A 79 -6.82 7.57 2.55
CA LEU A 79 -6.56 7.57 3.99
C LEU A 79 -5.07 7.79 4.30
N ALA A 80 -4.16 7.14 3.56
CA ALA A 80 -2.73 7.28 3.78
C ALA A 80 -2.23 8.74 3.76
N PRO A 81 -2.49 9.56 2.72
CA PRO A 81 -2.07 10.95 2.70
C PRO A 81 -2.84 11.80 3.72
N THR A 82 -4.12 11.50 3.99
CA THR A 82 -4.90 12.22 5.00
C THR A 82 -4.29 12.07 6.39
N PHE A 83 -4.01 10.83 6.81
CA PHE A 83 -3.32 10.56 8.08
C PHE A 83 -1.88 11.08 8.07
N GLY A 84 -1.19 11.04 6.92
CA GLY A 84 0.13 11.61 6.80
C GLY A 84 0.15 13.13 7.06
N ILE A 85 -0.82 13.86 6.52
CA ILE A 85 -1.00 15.30 6.79
C ILE A 85 -1.30 15.56 8.28
N LEU A 86 -2.15 14.73 8.90
CA LEU A 86 -2.45 14.86 10.34
C LEU A 86 -1.20 14.64 11.20
N LEU A 87 -0.39 13.63 10.89
CA LEU A 87 0.87 13.34 11.59
C LEU A 87 1.90 14.45 11.45
N LEU A 88 1.95 15.12 10.29
CA LEU A 88 2.83 16.28 10.09
C LEU A 88 2.42 17.51 10.91
N ARG A 89 1.14 17.61 11.28
CA ARG A 89 0.58 18.72 12.05
C ARG A 89 0.55 18.49 13.57
N SER A 90 0.81 17.26 14.03
CA SER A 90 0.80 16.86 15.45
C SER A 90 2.17 16.91 16.11
#